data_AF-A0AAJ0IAE9-F1
#
_entry.id   AF-A0AAJ0IAE9-F1
#
_cell.length_a   1.000
_cell.length_b   1.000
_cell.length_c   1.000
_cell.angle_alpha   90.00
_cell.angle_beta   90.00
_cell.angle_gamma   90.00
#
_symmetry.space_group_name_H-M   'P 1'
#
loop_
_entity.id
_entity.type
_entity.pdbx_description
1 polymer ?
#
loop_
_entity_poly.entity_id
_entity_poly.type
_entity_poly.pdbx_seq_one_letter_code
_entity_poly.pdbx_strand_id
1 'polypeptide(L)' 'MRDFEDGTYVPPKSQDGDLSWWCDLCDIGWADEYGLILHERRSYGHRVKQAERQGLPPPPKPQRG' A
#
# COMPACT_ATOMS: atom_id res chain seq x y z
N MET A 1 -7.41 -19.77 2.13
CA MET A 1 -7.88 -18.72 1.20
C MET A 1 -6.85 -17.60 1.25
N ARG A 2 -6.06 -17.48 0.18
CA ARG A 2 -5.06 -16.44 -0.14
C ARG A 2 -3.79 -16.43 0.71
N ASP A 3 -2.93 -17.35 0.29
CA ASP A 3 -1.48 -17.27 0.25
C ASP A 3 -1.05 -15.89 -0.31
N PHE A 4 -0.45 -15.06 0.54
CA PHE A 4 0.22 -13.82 0.14
C PHE A 4 1.73 -14.04 0.29
N GLU A 5 2.26 -14.90 -0.58
CA GLU A 5 3.70 -15.17 -0.74
C GLU A 5 4.38 -14.02 -1.50
N ASP A 6 4.51 -12.86 -0.85
CA ASP A 6 5.42 -11.80 -1.30
C ASP A 6 5.92 -11.01 -0.08
N GLY A 7 6.80 -11.68 0.69
CA GLY A 7 7.96 -11.11 1.38
C GLY A 7 7.86 -9.98 2.42
N THR A 8 6.88 -9.06 2.41
CA THR A 8 6.98 -7.81 3.20
C THR A 8 5.62 -7.21 3.62
N TYR A 9 4.60 -8.03 3.89
CA TYR A 9 3.44 -7.54 4.65
C TYR A 9 3.67 -7.76 6.14
N VAL A 10 4.06 -6.71 6.85
CA VAL A 10 4.13 -6.72 8.31
C VAL A 10 2.77 -6.27 8.85
N PRO A 11 1.98 -7.14 9.50
CA PRO A 11 0.70 -6.73 10.07
C PRO A 11 0.93 -5.68 11.16
N PRO A 12 0.02 -4.71 11.36
CA PRO A 12 0.23 -3.57 12.26
C PRO A 12 0.58 -3.94 13.70
N LYS A 13 0.11 -5.10 14.17
CA LYS A 13 0.46 -5.71 15.46
C LYS A 13 1.88 -6.30 15.57
N SER A 14 2.64 -6.31 14.48
CA SER A 14 3.98 -6.91 14.36
C SER A 14 4.96 -5.96 13.68
N GLN A 15 4.61 -4.68 13.55
CA GLN A 15 5.48 -3.59 13.08
C GLN A 15 6.48 -3.17 14.18
N ASP A 16 7.20 -4.13 14.75
CA ASP A 16 8.21 -3.93 15.79
C ASP A 16 9.63 -3.78 15.20
N GLY A 17 9.72 -3.56 13.88
CA GLY A 17 10.98 -3.45 13.13
C GLY A 17 11.32 -2.02 12.71
N ASP A 18 12.54 -1.82 12.24
CA ASP A 18 13.00 -0.58 11.60
C ASP A 18 12.31 -0.43 10.22
N LEU A 19 11.08 0.07 10.24
CA LEU A 19 10.31 0.35 9.03
C LEU A 19 10.57 1.81 8.67
N SER A 20 11.39 2.01 7.63
CA SER A 20 11.73 3.34 7.13
C SER A 20 10.70 3.89 6.13
N TRP A 21 9.81 3.03 5.59
CA TRP A 21 8.92 3.38 4.48
C TRP A 21 7.48 3.07 4.83
N TRP A 22 6.62 4.09 4.85
CA TRP A 22 5.22 3.96 5.26
C TRP A 22 4.27 4.40 4.15
N CYS A 23 3.13 3.72 4.06
CA CYS A 23 2.05 4.11 3.16
C CYS A 23 1.03 4.93 3.97
N ASP A 24 0.99 6.24 3.73
CA ASP A 24 0.04 7.17 4.37
C ASP A 24 -1.43 6.80 4.20
N LEU A 25 -1.70 5.93 3.23
CA LEU A 25 -3.04 5.54 2.83
C LEU A 25 -3.58 4.34 3.59
N CYS A 26 -2.72 3.44 4.05
CA CYS A 26 -3.10 2.16 4.65
C CYS A 26 -2.40 1.91 5.99
N ASP A 27 -1.51 2.81 6.41
CA ASP A 27 -0.72 2.72 7.64
C ASP A 27 0.09 1.42 7.73
N ILE A 28 0.47 0.88 6.56
CA ILE A 28 1.37 -0.26 6.45
C ILE A 28 2.79 0.29 6.30
N GLY A 29 3.75 -0.42 6.87
CA GLY A 29 5.17 -0.06 6.86
C GLY A 29 6.00 -1.17 6.23
N TRP A 30 7.05 -0.75 5.54
CA TRP A 30 8.02 -1.58 4.83
C TRP A 30 9.44 -1.24 5.30
N ALA A 31 10.30 -2.26 5.28
CA ALA A 31 11.73 -2.09 5.54
C ALA A 31 12.44 -1.43 4.34
N ASP A 32 11.88 -1.55 3.13
CA ASP A 32 12.46 -1.08 1.88
C ASP A 32 11.49 -0.22 1.05
N GLU A 33 12.05 0.74 0.30
CA GLU A 33 11.28 1.64 -0.55
C GLU A 33 10.55 0.86 -1.65
N TYR A 34 11.21 -0.14 -2.23
CA TYR A 34 10.71 -0.92 -3.35
C TYR A 34 9.37 -1.62 -3.03
N GLY A 35 9.25 -2.20 -1.84
CA GLY A 35 8.04 -2.81 -1.30
C GLY A 35 6.91 -1.79 -1.16
N LEU A 36 7.21 -0.59 -0.68
CA LEU A 36 6.24 0.52 -0.65
C LEU A 36 5.83 0.92 -2.08
N ILE A 37 6.76 1.02 -3.05
CA ILE A 37 6.44 1.37 -4.45
C ILE A 37 5.46 0.37 -5.05
N LEU A 38 5.74 -0.93 -4.90
CA LEU A 38 4.89 -1.99 -5.43
C LEU A 38 3.52 -2.00 -4.75
N HIS A 39 3.50 -1.82 -3.43
CA HIS A 39 2.26 -1.70 -2.68
C HIS A 39 1.42 -0.52 -3.17
N GLU A 40 1.98 0.68 -3.26
CA GLU A 40 1.26 1.88 -3.66
C GLU A 40 0.68 1.75 -5.07
N ARG A 41 1.43 1.18 -6.03
CA ARG A 41 0.91 0.92 -7.38
C ARG A 41 -0.32 0.01 -7.35
N ARG A 42 -0.28 -1.05 -6.55
CA ARG A 42 -1.40 -1.99 -6.41
C ARG A 42 -2.57 -1.39 -5.64
N SER A 43 -2.28 -0.66 -4.57
CA SER A 43 -3.23 0.03 -3.70
C SER A 43 -3.98 1.11 -4.47
N TYR A 44 -3.26 1.93 -5.25
CA TYR A 44 -3.84 2.91 -6.16
C TYR A 44 -4.78 2.26 -7.18
N GLY A 45 -4.35 1.17 -7.83
CA GLY A 45 -5.21 0.44 -8.78
C GLY A 45 -6.49 -0.11 -8.15
N HIS A 46 -6.43 -0.57 -6.89
CA HIS A 46 -7.60 -1.01 -6.15
C HIS A 46 -8.53 0.16 -5.81
N ARG A 47 -7.98 1.31 -5.43
CA ARG A 47 -8.76 2.50 -5.10
C ARG A 47 -9.40 3.17 -6.31
N VAL A 48 -8.73 3.20 -7.46
CA VAL A 48 -9.35 3.66 -8.71
C VAL A 48 -10.59 2.83 -9.00
N LYS A 49 -10.46 1.49 -8.97
CA LYS A 49 -11.60 0.59 -9.17
C LYS A 49 -12.70 0.78 -8.12
N GLN A 50 -12.34 1.08 -6.88
CA GLN A 50 -13.30 1.37 -5.81
C GLN A 50 -14.01 2.72 -6.03
N ALA A 51 -13.28 3.76 -6.42
CA ALA A 51 -13.84 5.08 -6.72
C ALA A 51 -14.79 5.01 -7.92
N GLU A 52 -14.39 4.30 -8.99
CA GLU A 52 -15.24 4.01 -10.15
C GLU A 52 -16.55 3.32 -9.74
N ARG A 53 -16.48 2.34 -8.85
CA ARG A 53 -17.68 1.66 -8.31
C ARG A 53 -18.56 2.57 -7.47
N GLN A 54 -18.00 3.61 -6.85
CA GLN A 54 -18.73 4.57 -6.03
C GLN A 54 -19.16 5.82 -6.81
N GLY A 55 -18.81 5.93 -8.10
CA GLY A 55 -19.03 7.15 -8.89
C GLY A 55 -18.20 8.34 -8.39
N LEU A 56 -17.13 8.09 -7.64
CA LEU A 56 -16.23 9.12 -7.14
C LEU A 56 -15.09 9.38 -8.15
N PRO A 57 -14.54 10.60 -8.18
CA PRO A 57 -13.35 10.86 -8.97
C PRO A 57 -12.19 9.97 -8.50
N PRO A 58 -11.30 9.53 -9.41
CA PRO A 58 -10.15 8.71 -9.03
C PRO A 58 -9.27 9.49 -8.04
N PRO A 59 -8.69 8.80 -7.05
CA PRO A 59 -7.77 9.45 -6.12
C PRO A 59 -6.57 10.05 -6.89
N PRO A 60 -5.93 11.10 -6.36
CA PRO A 60 -4.70 11.61 -6.93
C PRO A 60 -3.65 10.50 -6.97
N LYS A 61 -2.86 10.46 -8.05
CA LYS A 61 -1.72 9.54 -8.13
C LYS A 61 -0.78 9.82 -6.96
N PRO A 62 -0.25 8.80 -6.28
CA PRO A 62 0.79 9.01 -5.29
C PRO A 62 1.97 9.70 -5.98
N GLN A 63 2.27 10.92 -5.56
CA GLN A 63 3.43 11.69 -5.99
C GLN A 63 4.51 11.47 -4.94
N ARG A 64 5.31 10.41 -5.09
CA ARG A 64 6.59 10.37 -4.39
C ARG A 64 7.62 11.10 -5.26
N GLY A 65 8.21 12.15 -4.68
CA GLY A 65 9.25 12.99 -5.29
C GLY A 65 10.58 12.29 -5.38
#